data_AF-A0A2W6CIY8-F1
#
_entry.id   AF-A0A2W6CIY8-F1
#
_cell.length_a   1.000
_cell.length_b   1.000
_cell.length_c   1.000
_cell.angle_alpha   90.00
_cell.angle_beta   90.00
_cell.angle_gamma   90.00
#
_symmetry.space_group_name_H-M   'P 1'
#
loop_
_entity.id
_entity.type
_entity.pdbx_description
1 polymer ?
#
loop_
_entity_poly.entity_id
_entity_poly.type
_entity_poly.pdbx_seq_one_letter_code
_entity_poly.pdbx_strand_id
1 'polypeptide(L)'
;MKFTIDRKIFQRFPNVYVGVVVAYGLNLDMVDDEAIDVLLDNAIGDLRMRFNSNEALRANSAIKVWRDAFTALGYNPNRFPTSIEALASRALKGRMPRVSPIVDVANSVALRYLLPIGAHDLNRTSGDLHLRPAQAGDFFIPLGSDEAAEQLELPDAGEFVYVDDSGEVRTRRWVWRQGNNAKIEEDSNAIFFPIDGWKGVNEDAMRAATDELAALVRDIFAAEVQTFHLDADHRHATWQEGEVDSVEPRRTSERITEPRGLPLISDLRERAEPATPQVLVDEEIIHDILTRGTVDVIIRDDLEKALRCGRQLRVKFGIDPTSSKVHLGRAVPIRKMRQFQRLGHQIIIIIGDFTGMLGDASDKDAMRTMLTREQVRANMATYIEQINSILDAGPVEYRHNSEWLDSLRFNEIINLASQFTVAQMLQRENFAERWRDEKP
;
A
#
# COMPACT_ATOMS: atom_id res chain seq x y z
N MET A 1 -8.77 29.94 0.48
CA MET A 1 -9.12 29.48 1.84
C MET A 1 -7.84 29.20 2.61
N LYS A 2 -7.87 29.28 3.94
CA LYS A 2 -6.70 29.03 4.79
C LYS A 2 -7.02 27.99 5.86
N PHE A 3 -6.03 27.16 6.18
CA PHE A 3 -6.03 26.29 7.35
C PHE A 3 -4.99 26.80 8.35
N THR A 4 -5.35 26.92 9.62
CA THR A 4 -4.44 27.38 10.68
C THR A 4 -4.43 26.42 11.88
N ILE A 5 -3.23 26.04 12.34
CA ILE A 5 -3.05 25.30 13.58
C ILE A 5 -2.67 26.28 14.70
N ASP A 6 -3.47 26.32 15.76
CA ASP A 6 -3.25 27.21 16.90
C ASP A 6 -1.92 26.86 17.63
N ARG A 7 -1.20 27.88 18.08
CA ARG A 7 0.07 27.71 18.81
C ARG A 7 -0.09 26.84 20.06
N LYS A 8 -1.27 26.85 20.70
CA LYS A 8 -1.57 26.03 21.89
C LYS A 8 -1.45 24.53 21.61
N ILE A 9 -1.70 24.09 20.37
CA ILE A 9 -1.49 22.69 19.96
C ILE A 9 -0.02 22.35 20.08
N PHE A 10 0.87 23.15 19.49
CA PHE A 10 2.32 22.95 19.52
C PHE A 10 2.93 23.19 20.92
N GLN A 11 2.36 24.11 21.70
CA GLN A 11 2.77 24.30 23.10
C GLN A 11 2.51 23.04 23.93
N ARG A 12 1.38 22.36 23.67
CA ARG A 12 1.07 21.10 24.34
C ARG A 12 1.86 19.93 23.75
N PHE A 13 2.04 19.93 22.43
CA PHE A 13 2.61 18.84 21.65
C PHE A 13 3.56 19.38 20.56
N PRO A 14 4.83 19.67 20.90
CA PRO A 14 5.76 20.37 20.00
C PRO A 14 6.09 19.62 18.71
N ASN A 15 5.95 18.29 18.72
CA ASN A 15 6.31 17.43 17.60
C ASN A 15 5.12 17.11 16.69
N VAL A 16 3.95 17.72 16.89
CA VAL A 16 2.82 17.55 15.97
C VAL A 16 3.23 17.96 14.56
N TYR A 17 2.85 17.15 13.58
CA TYR A 17 3.15 17.37 12.19
C TYR A 17 1.94 16.98 11.34
N VAL A 18 1.40 17.90 10.57
CA VAL A 18 0.15 17.71 9.84
C VAL A 18 0.38 17.83 8.35
N GLY A 19 0.06 16.77 7.62
CA GLY A 19 -0.06 16.80 6.17
C GLY A 19 -1.44 17.29 5.79
N VAL A 20 -1.55 18.00 4.69
CA VAL A 20 -2.83 18.45 4.14
C VAL A 20 -2.85 18.11 2.67
N VAL A 21 -3.93 17.47 2.23
CA VAL A 21 -4.29 17.34 0.82
C VAL A 21 -5.57 18.14 0.60
N VAL A 22 -5.57 19.03 -0.37
CA VAL A 22 -6.78 19.75 -0.81
C VAL A 22 -7.08 19.37 -2.23
N ALA A 23 -8.31 18.93 -2.49
CA ALA A 23 -8.77 18.51 -3.81
C ALA A 23 -9.92 19.40 -4.30
N TYR A 24 -9.91 19.74 -5.59
CA TYR A 24 -10.93 20.50 -6.30
C TYR A 24 -11.31 19.82 -7.61
N GLY A 25 -12.51 20.07 -8.12
CA GLY A 25 -12.92 19.56 -9.42
C GLY A 25 -13.16 18.05 -9.42
N LEU A 26 -13.65 17.50 -8.30
CA LEU A 26 -13.84 16.06 -8.16
C LEU A 26 -14.88 15.54 -9.16
N ASN A 27 -14.45 14.61 -10.00
CA ASN A 27 -15.34 13.86 -10.88
C ASN A 27 -15.72 12.53 -10.22
N LEU A 28 -16.90 12.52 -9.57
CA LEU A 28 -17.44 11.33 -8.92
C LEU A 28 -18.15 10.37 -9.90
N ASP A 29 -18.48 10.81 -11.12
CA ASP A 29 -19.28 10.05 -12.09
C ASP A 29 -18.48 8.99 -12.86
N MET A 30 -17.15 9.12 -12.89
CA MET A 30 -16.25 8.29 -13.72
C MET A 30 -15.43 7.29 -12.91
N VAL A 31 -15.82 7.04 -11.66
CA VAL A 31 -15.02 6.30 -10.69
C VAL A 31 -15.23 4.79 -10.83
N ASP A 32 -14.13 4.03 -10.80
CA ASP A 32 -14.16 2.57 -10.76
C ASP A 32 -14.28 2.08 -9.30
N ASP A 33 -15.52 1.83 -8.86
CA ASP A 33 -15.82 1.34 -7.51
C ASP A 33 -15.14 0.00 -7.21
N GLU A 34 -14.98 -0.89 -8.18
CA GLU A 34 -14.31 -2.19 -7.97
C GLU A 34 -12.82 -1.98 -7.67
N ALA A 35 -12.16 -1.05 -8.36
CA ALA A 35 -10.75 -0.73 -8.10
C ALA A 35 -10.54 -0.14 -6.69
N ILE A 36 -11.46 0.71 -6.22
CA ILE A 36 -11.40 1.30 -4.87
C ILE A 36 -11.68 0.25 -3.80
N ASP A 37 -12.64 -0.64 -4.04
CA ASP A 37 -12.93 -1.77 -3.18
C ASP A 37 -11.69 -2.64 -2.99
N VAL A 38 -11.01 -2.96 -4.09
CA VAL A 38 -9.74 -3.71 -4.07
C VAL A 38 -8.65 -2.94 -3.31
N LEU A 39 -8.54 -1.63 -3.50
CA LEU A 39 -7.57 -0.78 -2.80
C LEU A 39 -7.78 -0.85 -1.27
N LEU A 40 -9.02 -0.67 -0.82
CA LEU A 40 -9.37 -0.72 0.59
C LEU A 40 -9.21 -2.15 1.16
N ASP A 41 -9.60 -3.18 0.42
CA ASP A 41 -9.45 -4.57 0.84
C ASP A 41 -7.97 -4.99 0.98
N ASN A 42 -7.12 -4.50 0.09
CA ASN A 42 -5.67 -4.70 0.21
C ASN A 42 -5.13 -4.03 1.50
N ALA A 43 -5.55 -2.80 1.79
CA ALA A 43 -5.15 -2.12 3.02
C ALA A 43 -5.63 -2.85 4.29
N ILE A 44 -6.85 -3.38 4.28
CA ILE A 44 -7.39 -4.23 5.35
C ILE A 44 -6.59 -5.53 5.48
N GLY A 45 -6.28 -6.19 4.35
CA GLY A 45 -5.48 -7.41 4.29
C GLY A 45 -4.10 -7.21 4.89
N ASP A 46 -3.39 -6.17 4.45
CA ASP A 46 -2.06 -5.83 4.96
C ASP A 46 -2.10 -5.43 6.45
N LEU A 47 -3.15 -4.75 6.91
CA LEU A 47 -3.35 -4.50 8.34
C LEU A 47 -3.49 -5.81 9.12
N ARG A 48 -4.32 -6.75 8.67
CA ARG A 48 -4.51 -8.06 9.33
C ARG A 48 -3.25 -8.93 9.30
N MET A 49 -2.40 -8.75 8.30
CA MET A 49 -1.08 -9.39 8.26
C MET A 49 -0.08 -8.78 9.24
N ARG A 50 -0.20 -7.48 9.54
CA ARG A 50 0.65 -6.75 10.50
C ARG A 50 0.21 -6.97 11.95
N PHE A 51 -1.09 -7.09 12.21
CA PHE A 51 -1.64 -7.17 13.57
C PHE A 51 -2.57 -8.37 13.73
N ASN A 52 -2.28 -9.20 14.73
CA ASN A 52 -3.09 -10.37 15.09
C ASN A 52 -4.17 -10.07 16.15
N SER A 53 -4.16 -8.88 16.75
CA SER A 53 -5.06 -8.49 17.83
C SER A 53 -5.14 -6.97 17.99
N ASN A 54 -6.22 -6.49 18.63
CA ASN A 54 -6.33 -5.07 19.00
C ASN A 54 -5.30 -4.67 20.07
N GLU A 55 -4.78 -5.62 20.84
CA GLU A 55 -3.72 -5.36 21.81
C GLU A 55 -2.40 -5.06 21.11
N ALA A 56 -2.02 -5.88 20.12
CA ALA A 56 -0.85 -5.63 19.27
C ALA A 56 -0.98 -4.30 18.51
N LEU A 57 -2.16 -3.97 17.99
CA LEU A 57 -2.43 -2.69 17.34
C LEU A 57 -2.19 -1.51 18.28
N ARG A 58 -2.70 -1.56 19.52
CA ARG A 58 -2.54 -0.48 20.51
C ARG A 58 -1.12 -0.34 21.03
N ALA A 59 -0.33 -1.41 20.99
CA ALA A 59 1.08 -1.39 21.36
C ALA A 59 1.98 -0.77 20.27
N ASN A 60 1.52 -0.70 19.02
CA ASN A 60 2.26 -0.10 17.92
C ASN A 60 2.52 1.40 18.18
N SER A 61 3.73 1.89 17.89
CA SER A 61 4.12 3.28 18.13
C SER A 61 3.20 4.30 17.46
N ALA A 62 2.72 4.00 16.25
CA ALA A 62 1.82 4.89 15.48
C ALA A 62 0.45 5.05 16.15
N ILE A 63 -0.03 4.07 16.92
CA ILE A 63 -1.28 4.16 17.69
C ILE A 63 -1.00 4.65 19.12
N LYS A 64 0.08 4.19 19.73
CA LYS A 64 0.43 4.51 21.12
C LYS A 64 0.62 6.02 21.32
N VAL A 65 1.29 6.70 20.38
CA VAL A 65 1.49 8.16 20.45
C VAL A 65 0.16 8.92 20.57
N TRP A 66 -0.88 8.46 19.88
CA TRP A 66 -2.22 9.02 19.97
C TRP A 66 -2.92 8.72 21.30
N ARG A 67 -2.79 7.50 21.80
CA ARG A 67 -3.35 7.13 23.11
C ARG A 67 -2.71 7.92 24.26
N ASP A 68 -1.40 8.13 24.18
CA ASP A 68 -0.64 8.94 25.13
C ASP A 68 -1.09 10.41 25.06
N ALA A 69 -1.24 10.97 23.84
CA ALA A 69 -1.73 12.34 23.64
C ALA A 69 -3.16 12.54 24.17
N PHE A 70 -4.07 11.59 23.91
CA PHE A 70 -5.44 11.64 24.43
C PHE A 70 -5.46 11.57 25.96
N THR A 71 -4.63 10.72 26.55
CA THR A 71 -4.49 10.63 28.02
C THR A 71 -3.94 11.94 28.58
N ALA A 72 -2.96 12.56 27.91
CA ALA A 72 -2.41 13.87 28.30
C ALA A 72 -3.43 15.01 28.18
N LEU A 73 -4.46 14.87 27.33
CA LEU A 73 -5.60 15.77 27.23
C LEU A 73 -6.74 15.44 28.21
N GLY A 74 -6.59 14.39 29.03
CA GLY A 74 -7.60 13.96 30.00
C GLY A 74 -8.68 13.05 29.43
N TYR A 75 -8.54 12.58 28.19
CA TYR A 75 -9.48 11.64 27.57
C TYR A 75 -9.09 10.21 27.88
N ASN A 76 -10.09 9.36 28.15
CA ASN A 76 -9.89 7.92 28.20
C ASN A 76 -9.86 7.36 26.77
N PRO A 77 -8.72 6.85 26.26
CA PRO A 77 -8.60 6.40 24.86
C PRO A 77 -9.44 5.16 24.55
N ASN A 78 -9.92 4.43 25.56
CA ASN A 78 -10.86 3.31 25.35
C ASN A 78 -12.29 3.80 25.15
N ARG A 79 -12.65 4.96 25.71
CA ARG A 79 -13.96 5.60 25.52
C ARG A 79 -13.98 6.46 24.25
N PHE A 80 -12.84 7.08 23.94
CA PHE A 80 -12.65 7.99 22.81
C PHE A 80 -11.46 7.52 21.95
N PRO A 81 -11.58 6.37 21.24
CA PRO A 81 -10.49 5.89 20.38
C PRO A 81 -10.30 6.85 19.20
N THR A 82 -9.07 7.14 18.78
CA THR A 82 -8.85 7.95 17.57
C THR A 82 -9.46 7.31 16.34
N SER A 83 -9.74 8.13 15.31
CA SER A 83 -10.31 7.67 14.04
C SER A 83 -9.54 6.48 13.47
N ILE A 84 -8.21 6.54 13.45
CA ILE A 84 -7.37 5.44 12.97
C ILE A 84 -7.42 4.20 13.87
N GLU A 85 -7.42 4.34 15.20
CA GLU A 85 -7.55 3.17 16.10
C GLU A 85 -8.91 2.49 15.89
N ALA A 86 -9.99 3.28 15.77
CA ALA A 86 -11.33 2.77 15.54
C ALA A 86 -11.48 2.11 14.15
N LEU A 87 -10.90 2.73 13.10
CA LEU A 87 -10.87 2.22 11.74
C LEU A 87 -10.11 0.88 11.67
N ALA A 88 -8.87 0.85 12.16
CA ALA A 88 -8.04 -0.35 12.19
C ALA A 88 -8.68 -1.46 13.04
N SER A 89 -9.27 -1.13 14.20
CA SER A 89 -9.98 -2.10 15.03
C SER A 89 -11.18 -2.73 14.32
N ARG A 90 -11.93 -1.95 13.52
CA ARG A 90 -13.04 -2.45 12.69
C ARG A 90 -12.55 -3.37 11.57
N ALA A 91 -11.49 -2.95 10.89
CA ALA A 91 -10.85 -3.74 9.84
C ALA A 91 -10.33 -5.09 10.37
N LEU A 92 -9.69 -5.14 11.54
CA LEU A 92 -9.25 -6.38 12.18
C LEU A 92 -10.41 -7.32 12.53
N LYS A 93 -11.58 -6.78 12.87
CA LYS A 93 -12.78 -7.56 13.23
C LYS A 93 -13.62 -8.04 12.04
N GLY A 94 -13.23 -7.74 10.80
CA GLY A 94 -14.05 -8.11 9.65
C GLY A 94 -15.22 -7.17 9.35
N ARG A 95 -15.30 -6.00 10.00
CA ARG A 95 -16.47 -5.11 9.94
C ARG A 95 -16.13 -3.76 9.35
N MET A 96 -15.72 -3.74 8.08
CA MET A 96 -15.40 -2.51 7.36
C MET A 96 -16.53 -2.19 6.37
N PRO A 97 -17.40 -1.21 6.64
CA PRO A 97 -18.38 -0.75 5.66
C PRO A 97 -17.68 0.05 4.57
N ARG A 98 -18.19 -0.05 3.33
CA ARG A 98 -17.93 0.93 2.29
C ARG A 98 -18.76 2.18 2.57
N VAL A 99 -18.18 3.35 2.42
CA VAL A 99 -18.83 4.63 2.79
C VAL A 99 -19.14 5.44 1.54
N SER A 100 -18.09 5.86 0.85
CA SER A 100 -18.15 6.49 -0.46
C SER A 100 -16.78 6.29 -1.11
N PRO A 101 -16.68 6.32 -2.45
CA PRO A 101 -15.43 6.06 -3.17
C PRO A 101 -14.24 6.85 -2.61
N ILE A 102 -14.42 8.14 -2.36
CA ILE A 102 -13.34 9.00 -1.87
C ILE A 102 -13.00 8.79 -0.40
N VAL A 103 -14.00 8.50 0.43
CA VAL A 103 -13.77 8.15 1.84
C VAL A 103 -13.05 6.82 1.93
N ASP A 104 -13.34 5.88 1.03
CA ASP A 104 -12.70 4.57 1.00
C ASP A 104 -11.26 4.63 0.47
N VAL A 105 -10.96 5.53 -0.48
CA VAL A 105 -9.57 5.89 -0.83
C VAL A 105 -8.83 6.44 0.38
N ALA A 106 -9.39 7.43 1.09
CA ALA A 106 -8.74 7.99 2.29
C ALA A 106 -8.56 6.93 3.40
N ASN A 107 -9.58 6.08 3.64
CA ASN A 107 -9.51 4.99 4.60
C ASN A 107 -8.41 3.97 4.24
N SER A 108 -8.22 3.68 2.94
CA SER A 108 -7.18 2.75 2.50
C SER A 108 -5.77 3.27 2.85
N VAL A 109 -5.51 4.55 2.59
CA VAL A 109 -4.24 5.23 2.93
C VAL A 109 -4.08 5.30 4.45
N ALA A 110 -5.13 5.68 5.18
CA ALA A 110 -5.14 5.75 6.64
C ALA A 110 -4.74 4.39 7.26
N LEU A 111 -5.32 3.29 6.77
CA LEU A 111 -4.99 1.93 7.22
C LEU A 111 -3.56 1.52 6.83
N ARG A 112 -3.11 1.85 5.61
CA ARG A 112 -1.76 1.52 5.13
C ARG A 112 -0.69 2.16 6.02
N TYR A 113 -0.83 3.45 6.33
CA TYR A 113 0.16 4.21 7.08
C TYR A 113 -0.11 4.32 8.60
N LEU A 114 -1.25 3.82 9.08
CA LEU A 114 -1.70 3.97 10.47
C LEU A 114 -1.73 5.44 10.93
N LEU A 115 -2.34 6.29 10.11
CA LEU A 115 -2.51 7.71 10.40
C LEU A 115 -4.00 8.08 10.44
N PRO A 116 -4.42 8.97 11.36
CA PRO A 116 -5.70 9.66 11.24
C PRO A 116 -5.72 10.48 9.95
N ILE A 117 -6.71 10.22 9.10
CA ILE A 117 -7.00 11.04 7.92
C ILE A 117 -8.46 11.50 8.06
N GLY A 118 -8.65 12.82 8.12
CA GLY A 118 -9.98 13.44 8.01
C GLY A 118 -10.35 13.66 6.55
N ALA A 119 -11.64 13.84 6.27
CA ALA A 119 -12.12 14.27 4.97
C ALA A 119 -13.25 15.28 5.19
N HIS A 120 -13.02 16.54 4.86
CA HIS A 120 -13.95 17.64 5.13
C HIS A 120 -14.41 18.28 3.84
N ASP A 121 -15.73 18.32 3.64
CA ASP A 121 -16.33 19.01 2.51
C ASP A 121 -16.16 20.54 2.64
N LEU A 122 -15.42 21.13 1.69
CA LEU A 122 -15.18 22.56 1.64
C LEU A 122 -16.37 23.34 1.07
N ASN A 123 -17.26 22.71 0.29
CA ASN A 123 -18.49 23.33 -0.20
C ASN A 123 -19.45 23.67 0.93
N ARG A 124 -19.35 22.94 2.05
CA ARG A 124 -20.17 23.12 3.27
C ARG A 124 -19.40 23.79 4.41
N THR A 125 -18.22 24.33 4.13
CA THR A 125 -17.35 25.01 5.09
C THR A 125 -17.54 26.53 5.03
N SER A 126 -17.75 27.17 6.18
CA SER A 126 -17.84 28.62 6.29
C SER A 126 -16.46 29.24 6.57
N GLY A 127 -15.89 29.91 5.57
CA GLY A 127 -14.63 30.63 5.72
C GLY A 127 -13.42 29.70 5.83
N ASP A 128 -12.49 30.05 6.72
CA ASP A 128 -11.25 29.33 6.98
C ASP A 128 -11.45 28.15 7.96
N LEU A 129 -10.52 27.19 7.91
CA LEU A 129 -10.48 26.04 8.82
C LEU A 129 -9.40 26.23 9.89
N HIS A 130 -9.66 25.72 11.09
CA HIS A 130 -8.75 25.84 12.22
C HIS A 130 -8.64 24.53 12.99
N LEU A 131 -7.42 24.18 13.39
CA LEU A 131 -7.18 23.22 14.47
C LEU A 131 -6.81 24.01 15.73
N ARG A 132 -7.77 24.15 16.65
CA ARG A 132 -7.61 24.98 17.85
C ARG A 132 -8.36 24.41 19.06
N PRO A 133 -8.07 24.88 20.29
CA PRO A 133 -8.96 24.63 21.42
C PRO A 133 -10.35 25.23 21.16
N ALA A 134 -11.38 24.50 21.58
CA ALA A 134 -12.76 24.92 21.50
C ALA A 134 -13.01 26.19 22.34
N GLN A 135 -13.83 27.08 21.80
CA GLN A 135 -14.19 28.38 22.36
C GLN A 135 -15.68 28.41 22.73
N ALA A 136 -16.05 29.38 23.57
CA ALA A 136 -17.46 29.62 23.88
C ALA A 136 -18.21 30.01 22.60
N GLY A 137 -19.28 29.28 22.28
CA GLY A 137 -20.07 29.48 21.06
C GLY A 137 -19.79 28.46 19.96
N ASP A 138 -18.71 27.68 20.06
CA ASP A 138 -18.52 26.54 19.16
C ASP A 138 -19.64 25.50 19.38
N PHE A 139 -20.08 24.84 18.30
CA PHE A 139 -21.14 23.84 18.33
C PHE A 139 -20.80 22.66 17.41
N PHE A 140 -21.40 21.50 17.67
CA PHE A 140 -21.16 20.28 16.90
C PHE A 140 -22.49 19.65 16.49
N ILE A 141 -22.63 19.35 15.20
CA ILE A 141 -23.78 18.62 14.66
C ILE A 141 -23.38 17.13 14.53
N PRO A 142 -23.94 16.22 15.33
CA PRO A 142 -23.63 14.79 15.23
C PRO A 142 -24.04 14.19 13.89
N LEU A 143 -23.28 13.23 13.37
CA LEU A 143 -23.66 12.47 12.18
C LEU A 143 -25.06 11.85 12.33
N GLY A 144 -25.91 12.07 11.33
CA GLY A 144 -27.29 11.57 11.30
C GLY A 144 -28.31 12.46 12.03
N SER A 145 -27.88 13.63 12.50
CA SER A 145 -28.76 14.67 13.05
C SER A 145 -29.11 15.72 12.00
N ASP A 146 -30.36 16.19 12.04
CA ASP A 146 -30.76 17.40 11.31
C ASP A 146 -30.22 18.63 12.04
N GLU A 147 -29.93 19.73 11.34
CA GLU A 147 -29.36 20.99 11.89
C GLU A 147 -30.26 21.71 12.92
N ALA A 148 -31.34 21.07 13.37
CA ALA A 148 -32.21 21.58 14.41
C ALA A 148 -31.44 21.76 15.72
N ALA A 149 -31.62 22.92 16.36
CA ALA A 149 -30.93 23.33 17.57
C ALA A 149 -31.01 22.32 18.73
N GLU A 150 -32.02 21.43 18.73
CA GLU A 150 -32.24 20.40 19.75
C GLU A 150 -31.24 19.23 19.67
N GLN A 151 -30.52 19.07 18.56
CA GLN A 151 -29.57 17.98 18.33
C GLN A 151 -28.10 18.45 18.37
N LEU A 152 -27.87 19.73 18.64
CA LEU A 152 -26.53 20.31 18.75
C LEU A 152 -25.84 19.85 20.05
N GLU A 153 -24.62 19.34 19.92
CA GLU A 153 -23.73 19.10 21.05
C GLU A 153 -22.78 20.29 21.23
N LEU A 154 -22.42 20.60 22.47
CA LEU A 154 -21.38 21.59 22.77
C LEU A 154 -20.03 20.88 22.98
N PRO A 155 -18.94 21.41 22.38
CA PRO A 155 -17.60 20.92 22.67
C PRO A 155 -17.20 21.21 24.12
N ASP A 156 -16.41 20.31 24.72
CA ASP A 156 -15.88 20.53 26.06
C ASP A 156 -14.91 21.72 26.04
N ALA A 157 -14.92 22.55 27.08
CA ALA A 157 -14.09 23.74 27.12
C ALA A 157 -12.60 23.40 26.93
N GLY A 158 -11.99 23.98 25.90
CA GLY A 158 -10.58 23.76 25.57
C GLY A 158 -10.25 22.43 24.89
N GLU A 159 -11.24 21.59 24.54
CA GLU A 159 -10.96 20.41 23.72
C GLU A 159 -10.42 20.82 22.35
N PHE A 160 -9.43 20.09 21.82
CA PHE A 160 -8.90 20.42 20.50
C PHE A 160 -9.93 19.99 19.44
N VAL A 161 -10.21 20.89 18.50
CA VAL A 161 -11.23 20.68 17.46
C VAL A 161 -10.72 21.15 16.11
N TYR A 162 -11.16 20.45 15.06
CA TYR A 162 -11.24 21.03 13.73
C TYR A 162 -12.54 21.82 13.64
N VAL A 163 -12.48 23.10 13.27
CA VAL A 163 -13.60 24.04 13.33
C VAL A 163 -13.46 25.07 12.22
N ASP A 164 -14.57 25.59 11.71
CA ASP A 164 -14.56 26.67 10.72
C ASP A 164 -14.80 28.06 11.36
N ASP A 165 -14.85 29.12 10.54
CA ASP A 165 -15.05 30.49 11.02
C ASP A 165 -16.43 30.74 11.62
N SER A 166 -17.43 29.89 11.33
CA SER A 166 -18.77 30.01 11.93
C SER A 166 -18.83 29.47 13.36
N GLY A 167 -17.80 28.74 13.80
CA GLY A 167 -17.79 28.01 15.07
C GLY A 167 -18.35 26.58 14.95
N GLU A 168 -18.66 26.10 13.74
CA GLU A 168 -19.08 24.73 13.54
C GLU A 168 -17.88 23.77 13.63
N VAL A 169 -17.92 22.90 14.64
CA VAL A 169 -16.91 21.87 14.85
C VAL A 169 -17.08 20.76 13.80
N ARG A 170 -16.06 20.62 12.96
CA ARG A 170 -15.95 19.57 11.94
C ARG A 170 -15.49 18.25 12.51
N THR A 171 -14.63 18.26 13.53
CA THR A 171 -14.22 17.05 14.26
C THR A 171 -13.94 17.36 15.73
N ARG A 172 -14.58 16.59 16.61
CA ARG A 172 -14.41 16.69 18.08
C ARG A 172 -13.22 15.90 18.57
N ARG A 173 -12.67 16.35 19.70
CA ARG A 173 -11.54 15.70 20.43
C ARG A 173 -10.42 15.33 19.46
N TRP A 174 -9.99 16.33 18.70
CA TRP A 174 -8.94 16.33 17.71
C TRP A 174 -9.22 15.44 16.50
N VAL A 175 -9.30 14.13 16.68
CA VAL A 175 -9.44 13.13 15.61
C VAL A 175 -10.43 12.02 15.98
N TRP A 176 -11.36 12.28 16.91
CA TRP A 176 -12.27 11.24 17.43
C TRP A 176 -13.55 11.09 16.60
N ARG A 177 -14.35 12.16 16.47
CA ARG A 177 -15.70 12.09 15.90
C ARG A 177 -15.96 13.23 14.94
N GLN A 178 -16.22 12.89 13.69
CA GLN A 178 -16.58 13.81 12.62
C GLN A 178 -18.04 14.26 12.74
N GLY A 179 -18.30 15.52 12.38
CA GLY A 179 -19.63 16.14 12.36
C GLY A 179 -20.41 15.90 11.06
N ASN A 180 -21.72 16.17 11.08
CA ASN A 180 -22.61 15.91 9.96
C ASN A 180 -22.25 16.71 8.71
N ASN A 181 -22.09 18.03 8.81
CA ASN A 181 -21.85 18.88 7.65
C ASN A 181 -20.39 18.82 7.14
N ALA A 182 -19.53 18.08 7.85
CA ALA A 182 -18.20 17.75 7.37
C ALA A 182 -18.20 16.53 6.42
N LYS A 183 -19.31 15.79 6.31
CA LYS A 183 -19.38 14.58 5.47
C LYS A 183 -19.31 14.95 3.99
N ILE A 184 -18.77 14.01 3.21
CA ILE A 184 -18.76 14.11 1.75
C ILE A 184 -20.11 13.65 1.23
N GLU A 185 -20.67 14.42 0.31
CA GLU A 185 -21.95 14.18 -0.38
C GLU A 185 -21.70 13.99 -1.88
N GLU A 186 -22.74 13.58 -2.61
CA GLU A 186 -22.67 13.37 -4.07
C GLU A 186 -22.33 14.64 -4.86
N ASP A 187 -22.61 15.82 -4.30
CA ASP A 187 -22.33 17.12 -4.92
C ASP A 187 -21.02 17.78 -4.40
N SER A 188 -20.26 17.09 -3.55
CA SER A 188 -18.99 17.61 -3.03
C SER A 188 -17.95 17.72 -4.16
N ASN A 189 -17.50 18.94 -4.43
CA ASN A 189 -16.53 19.26 -5.48
C ASN A 189 -15.19 19.79 -4.91
N ALA A 190 -15.12 20.03 -3.60
CA ALA A 190 -13.89 20.46 -2.95
C ALA A 190 -13.75 19.79 -1.57
N ILE A 191 -12.60 19.16 -1.32
CA ILE A 191 -12.38 18.39 -0.09
C ILE A 191 -11.02 18.71 0.53
N PHE A 192 -11.00 18.87 1.84
CA PHE A 192 -9.81 19.04 2.68
C PHE A 192 -9.53 17.78 3.50
N PHE A 193 -8.35 17.21 3.33
CA PHE A 193 -7.87 16.03 4.07
C PHE A 193 -6.71 16.39 4.99
N PRO A 194 -6.95 16.58 6.30
CA PRO A 194 -5.90 16.66 7.29
C PRO A 194 -5.38 15.24 7.61
N ILE A 195 -4.06 15.10 7.64
CA ILE A 195 -3.35 13.87 7.98
C ILE A 195 -2.49 14.18 9.22
N ASP A 196 -2.99 13.82 10.40
CA ASP A 196 -2.33 14.16 11.66
C ASP A 196 -1.23 13.16 12.02
N GLY A 197 -0.01 13.64 12.24
CA GLY A 197 1.16 12.84 12.60
C GLY A 197 2.09 13.53 13.60
N TRP A 198 3.28 12.94 13.75
CA TRP A 198 4.27 13.31 14.75
C TRP A 198 5.69 13.20 14.21
N LYS A 199 6.47 14.29 14.30
CA LYS A 199 7.91 14.30 14.05
C LYS A 199 8.61 13.29 14.97
N GLY A 200 9.52 12.52 14.39
CA GLY A 200 10.28 11.49 15.10
C GLY A 200 9.49 10.23 15.49
N VAL A 201 8.21 10.12 15.12
CA VAL A 201 7.43 8.88 15.30
C VAL A 201 6.96 8.32 13.96
N ASN A 202 6.28 9.14 13.15
CA ASN A 202 5.67 8.70 11.90
C ASN A 202 5.71 9.79 10.81
N GLU A 203 6.73 10.65 10.84
CA GLU A 203 6.90 11.73 9.86
C GLU A 203 7.03 11.22 8.43
N ASP A 204 7.87 10.22 8.19
CA ASP A 204 8.07 9.66 6.84
C ASP A 204 6.78 9.00 6.33
N ALA A 205 6.09 8.27 7.21
CA ALA A 205 4.78 7.68 6.89
C ALA A 205 3.74 8.77 6.58
N MET A 206 3.80 9.92 7.25
CA MET A 206 2.90 11.03 7.02
C MET A 206 3.15 11.70 5.67
N ARG A 207 4.42 11.95 5.32
CA ARG A 207 4.80 12.46 3.99
C ARG A 207 4.34 11.50 2.89
N ALA A 208 4.65 10.22 3.04
CA ALA A 208 4.24 9.19 2.09
C ALA A 208 2.71 9.07 1.96
N ALA A 209 1.97 9.15 3.06
CA ALA A 209 0.51 9.16 3.05
C ALA A 209 -0.06 10.40 2.35
N THR A 210 0.55 11.56 2.53
CA THR A 210 0.15 12.81 1.87
C THR A 210 0.35 12.71 0.36
N ASP A 211 1.53 12.25 -0.07
CA ASP A 211 1.86 12.08 -1.49
C ASP A 211 0.99 11.01 -2.16
N GLU A 212 0.79 9.86 -1.49
CA GLU A 212 -0.04 8.77 -2.00
C GLU A 212 -1.51 9.16 -2.08
N LEU A 213 -2.06 9.79 -1.03
CA LEU A 213 -3.45 10.27 -1.07
C LEU A 213 -3.64 11.30 -2.18
N ALA A 214 -2.70 12.24 -2.34
CA ALA A 214 -2.76 13.24 -3.39
C ALA A 214 -2.71 12.62 -4.80
N ALA A 215 -1.87 11.61 -5.01
CA ALA A 215 -1.80 10.88 -6.27
C ALA A 215 -3.09 10.11 -6.56
N LEU A 216 -3.58 9.34 -5.59
CA LEU A 216 -4.83 8.57 -5.74
C LEU A 216 -6.01 9.48 -6.00
N VAL A 217 -6.13 10.60 -5.28
CA VAL A 217 -7.25 11.53 -5.47
C VAL A 217 -7.20 12.17 -6.86
N ARG A 218 -6.00 12.57 -7.32
CA ARG A 218 -5.81 13.13 -8.67
C ARG A 218 -6.16 12.13 -9.75
N ASP A 219 -5.68 10.89 -9.63
CA ASP A 219 -5.77 9.89 -10.70
C ASP A 219 -7.17 9.27 -10.77
N ILE A 220 -7.80 9.00 -9.61
CA ILE A 220 -9.11 8.34 -9.53
C ILE A 220 -10.25 9.32 -9.81
N PHE A 221 -10.17 10.54 -9.26
CA PHE A 221 -11.27 11.52 -9.35
C PHE A 221 -10.99 12.64 -10.36
N ALA A 222 -9.90 12.56 -11.12
CA ALA A 222 -9.46 13.60 -12.05
C ALA A 222 -9.37 15.00 -11.42
N ALA A 223 -9.10 15.05 -10.11
CA ALA A 223 -9.16 16.27 -9.32
C ALA A 223 -7.86 17.08 -9.39
N GLU A 224 -7.97 18.40 -9.31
CA GLU A 224 -6.84 19.26 -9.01
C GLU A 224 -6.47 19.09 -7.54
N VAL A 225 -5.19 18.86 -7.24
CA VAL A 225 -4.74 18.56 -5.88
C VAL A 225 -3.54 19.41 -5.49
N GLN A 226 -3.64 20.06 -4.33
CA GLN A 226 -2.56 20.78 -3.65
C GLN A 226 -2.21 20.09 -2.34
N THR A 227 -0.93 20.13 -1.95
CA THR A 227 -0.46 19.51 -0.71
C THR A 227 0.35 20.47 0.15
N PHE A 228 0.20 20.34 1.46
CA PHE A 228 0.92 21.18 2.42
C PHE A 228 1.41 20.33 3.60
N HIS A 229 2.44 20.85 4.27
CA HIS A 229 3.01 20.23 5.44
C HIS A 229 3.17 21.30 6.53
N LEU A 230 2.55 21.08 7.69
CA LEU A 230 2.45 22.07 8.75
C LEU A 230 3.11 21.56 10.03
N ASP A 231 3.87 22.45 10.66
CA ASP A 231 4.53 22.24 11.96
C ASP A 231 4.52 23.53 12.79
N ALA A 232 5.23 23.53 13.93
CA ALA A 232 5.28 24.68 14.83
C ALA A 232 5.79 25.98 14.17
N ASP A 233 6.66 25.83 13.15
CA ASP A 233 7.26 26.93 12.40
C ASP A 233 6.38 27.35 11.20
N HIS A 234 5.70 26.38 10.58
CA HIS A 234 4.82 26.55 9.42
C HIS A 234 3.37 26.19 9.78
N ARG A 235 2.70 27.05 10.54
CA ARG A 235 1.39 26.75 11.15
C ARG A 235 0.17 27.00 10.27
N HIS A 236 0.35 27.41 9.02
CA HIS A 236 -0.77 27.68 8.13
C HIS A 236 -0.51 27.22 6.71
N ALA A 237 -1.58 26.79 6.04
CA ALA A 237 -1.63 26.56 4.61
C ALA A 237 -2.66 27.51 4.00
N THR A 238 -2.38 28.02 2.80
CA THR A 238 -3.31 28.87 2.05
C THR A 238 -3.33 28.37 0.63
N TRP A 239 -4.53 28.25 0.08
CA TRP A 239 -4.76 27.72 -1.25
C TRP A 239 -5.92 28.46 -1.92
N GLN A 240 -5.92 28.44 -3.25
CA GLN A 240 -7.02 28.93 -4.09
C GLN A 240 -7.37 27.87 -5.13
N GLU A 241 -8.64 27.84 -5.53
CA GLU A 241 -9.12 27.02 -6.65
C GLU A 241 -8.48 27.54 -7.95
N GLY A 242 -7.81 26.66 -8.71
CA GLY A 242 -7.11 27.01 -9.95
C GLY A 242 -5.66 27.51 -9.81
N GLU A 243 -5.12 27.69 -8.59
CA GLU A 243 -3.67 27.87 -8.37
C GLU A 243 -3.02 26.51 -8.10
N VAL A 244 -2.70 25.75 -9.15
CA VAL A 244 -1.78 24.62 -9.01
C VAL A 244 -0.39 25.21 -8.89
N ASP A 245 0.11 25.35 -7.66
CA ASP A 245 1.51 25.65 -7.43
C ASP A 245 2.35 24.59 -8.16
N SER A 246 3.02 25.02 -9.23
CA SER A 246 4.14 24.28 -9.80
C SER A 246 5.17 24.16 -8.69
N VAL A 247 5.21 23.00 -8.03
CA VAL A 247 6.29 22.69 -7.10
C VAL A 247 7.59 22.67 -7.92
N GLU A 248 8.30 23.79 -7.93
CA GLU A 248 9.69 23.80 -8.37
C GLU A 248 10.46 22.81 -7.48
N PRO A 249 11.15 21.81 -8.04
CA PRO A 249 12.07 21.01 -7.26
C PRO A 249 13.13 21.97 -6.71
N ARG A 250 13.31 21.97 -5.39
CA ARG A 250 14.32 22.78 -4.70
C ARG A 250 15.65 22.67 -5.44
N ARG A 251 16.08 23.79 -6.06
CA ARG A 251 17.39 23.96 -6.68
C ARG A 251 18.48 23.74 -5.62
N THR A 252 19.14 22.59 -5.64
CA THR A 252 20.55 22.54 -5.26
C THR A 252 21.34 23.29 -6.32
N SER A 253 22.06 24.32 -5.89
CA SER A 253 22.83 25.20 -6.74
C SER A 253 23.98 24.45 -7.41
N GLU A 254 23.85 24.12 -8.68
CA GLU A 254 24.99 24.00 -9.60
C GLU A 254 24.53 24.29 -11.04
N ARG A 255 25.37 25.04 -11.75
CA ARG A 255 25.03 25.80 -12.97
C ARG A 255 24.52 24.91 -14.11
N ILE A 256 23.37 25.25 -14.68
CA ILE A 256 22.89 24.73 -15.97
C ILE A 256 23.01 25.84 -17.01
N THR A 257 23.84 25.61 -18.02
CA THR A 257 23.91 26.36 -19.29
C THR A 257 22.70 26.06 -20.18
N GLU A 258 22.30 27.06 -20.98
CA GLU A 258 21.13 27.17 -21.89
C GLU A 258 20.68 25.91 -22.69
N PRO A 259 19.38 25.86 -23.11
CA PRO A 259 18.75 24.66 -23.64
C PRO A 259 19.18 24.39 -25.09
N ARG A 260 19.77 23.21 -25.34
CA ARG A 260 19.85 22.63 -26.69
C ARG A 260 18.64 21.75 -26.92
N GLY A 261 18.04 21.88 -28.11
CA GLY A 261 16.79 21.25 -28.52
C GLY A 261 16.75 19.74 -28.34
N LEU A 262 15.52 19.24 -28.15
CA LEU A 262 15.18 17.82 -28.01
C LEU A 262 15.73 16.99 -29.18
N PRO A 263 16.47 15.89 -28.92
CA PRO A 263 16.94 15.01 -29.98
C PRO A 263 15.81 14.13 -30.52
N LEU A 264 15.92 13.80 -31.80
CA LEU A 264 15.01 12.90 -32.50
C LEU A 264 15.15 11.47 -31.98
N ILE A 265 14.04 10.72 -32.02
CA ILE A 265 13.86 9.34 -31.51
C ILE A 265 14.91 8.34 -32.04
N SER A 266 15.66 8.68 -33.08
CA SER A 266 16.78 7.88 -33.60
C SER A 266 18.01 7.85 -32.69
N ASP A 267 18.16 8.80 -31.77
CA ASP A 267 19.40 8.97 -30.98
C ASP A 267 19.37 8.24 -29.62
N LEU A 268 18.26 7.57 -29.29
CA LEU A 268 18.08 6.83 -28.03
C LEU A 268 18.59 5.38 -28.05
N ARG A 269 19.33 4.95 -29.09
CA ARG A 269 19.77 3.55 -29.23
C ARG A 269 21.23 3.27 -28.97
N GLU A 270 22.04 4.24 -28.55
CA GLU A 270 23.42 3.96 -28.15
C GLU A 270 23.76 4.49 -26.75
N ARG A 271 23.93 3.52 -25.83
CA ARG A 271 24.69 3.57 -24.57
C ARG A 271 24.07 4.34 -23.39
N ALA A 272 23.23 3.62 -22.65
CA ALA A 272 23.36 3.60 -21.19
C ALA A 272 23.77 2.17 -20.81
N GLU A 273 25.00 2.00 -20.31
CA GLU A 273 25.34 0.76 -19.60
C GLU A 273 24.42 0.65 -18.36
N PRO A 274 23.83 -0.52 -18.09
CA PRO A 274 22.93 -0.66 -16.96
C PRO A 274 23.71 -0.43 -15.67
N ALA A 275 23.31 0.59 -14.90
CA ALA A 275 23.79 0.78 -13.53
C ALA A 275 23.57 -0.53 -12.76
N THR A 276 24.64 -1.08 -12.18
CA THR A 276 24.56 -2.34 -11.44
C THR A 276 23.62 -2.14 -10.24
N PRO A 277 22.54 -2.93 -10.10
CA PRO A 277 21.64 -2.80 -8.97
C PRO A 277 22.42 -3.01 -7.66
N GLN A 278 22.35 -2.03 -6.75
CA GLN A 278 22.96 -2.15 -5.42
C GLN A 278 22.23 -3.23 -4.62
N VAL A 279 22.95 -4.27 -4.23
CA VAL A 279 22.44 -5.32 -3.34
C VAL A 279 22.49 -4.81 -1.91
N LEU A 280 21.35 -4.84 -1.22
CA LEU A 280 21.21 -4.43 0.17
C LEU A 280 21.42 -5.62 1.09
N VAL A 281 22.03 -5.38 2.25
CA VAL A 281 22.11 -6.36 3.34
C VAL A 281 21.24 -5.84 4.48
N ASP A 282 20.06 -6.45 4.64
CA ASP A 282 19.09 -6.14 5.68
C ASP A 282 18.84 -7.40 6.52
N GLU A 283 19.26 -7.36 7.78
CA GLU A 283 19.17 -8.50 8.70
C GLU A 283 17.74 -8.94 8.99
N GLU A 284 16.78 -8.00 9.00
CA GLU A 284 15.38 -8.31 9.27
C GLU A 284 14.76 -9.03 8.07
N ILE A 285 15.01 -8.53 6.86
CA ILE A 285 14.51 -9.17 5.63
C ILE A 285 15.18 -10.53 5.41
N ILE A 286 16.48 -10.65 5.70
CA ILE A 286 17.21 -11.93 5.63
C ILE A 286 16.60 -12.94 6.62
N HIS A 287 16.34 -12.53 7.86
CA HIS A 287 15.67 -13.38 8.83
C HIS A 287 14.30 -13.85 8.32
N ASP A 288 13.49 -12.92 7.82
CA ASP A 288 12.15 -13.21 7.27
C ASP A 288 12.20 -14.16 6.07
N ILE A 289 13.19 -14.02 5.18
CA ILE A 289 13.41 -14.95 4.06
C ILE A 289 13.61 -16.37 4.60
N LEU A 290 14.43 -16.52 5.64
CA LEU A 290 14.87 -17.79 6.20
C LEU A 290 13.88 -18.45 7.17
N THR A 291 12.94 -17.71 7.75
CA THR A 291 12.04 -18.23 8.81
C THR A 291 10.56 -18.04 8.50
N ARG A 292 10.14 -16.84 8.07
CA ARG A 292 8.72 -16.48 7.98
C ARG A 292 8.07 -17.05 6.72
N GLY A 293 7.04 -17.87 6.91
CA GLY A 293 6.29 -18.47 5.80
C GLY A 293 7.12 -19.42 4.94
N THR A 294 8.25 -19.90 5.48
CA THR A 294 9.14 -20.86 4.85
C THR A 294 9.12 -22.12 5.70
N VAL A 295 8.62 -23.23 5.14
CA VAL A 295 8.54 -24.51 5.86
C VAL A 295 9.93 -25.08 6.11
N ASP A 296 10.81 -25.03 5.11
CA ASP A 296 12.18 -25.51 5.22
C ASP A 296 13.13 -24.74 4.30
N VAL A 297 14.41 -24.70 4.65
CA VAL A 297 15.50 -24.12 3.85
C VAL A 297 16.61 -25.15 3.72
N ILE A 298 16.72 -25.73 2.53
CA ILE A 298 17.74 -26.73 2.22
C ILE A 298 19.08 -26.02 2.06
N ILE A 299 20.07 -26.39 2.88
CA ILE A 299 21.39 -25.74 2.98
C ILE A 299 21.29 -24.27 3.45
N ARG A 300 20.59 -24.06 4.58
CA ARG A 300 20.37 -22.75 5.22
C ARG A 300 21.62 -21.89 5.33
N ASP A 301 22.71 -22.47 5.85
CA ASP A 301 23.94 -21.73 6.12
C ASP A 301 24.56 -21.12 4.86
N ASP A 302 24.45 -21.81 3.71
CA ASP A 302 24.99 -21.32 2.45
C ASP A 302 24.12 -20.22 1.85
N LEU A 303 22.80 -20.33 1.99
CA LEU A 303 21.88 -19.26 1.59
C LEU A 303 22.10 -18.01 2.43
N GLU A 304 22.24 -18.16 3.75
CA GLU A 304 22.49 -17.04 4.65
C GLU A 304 23.81 -16.33 4.33
N LYS A 305 24.90 -17.08 4.13
CA LYS A 305 26.19 -16.52 3.67
C LYS A 305 26.04 -15.80 2.32
N ALA A 306 25.28 -16.39 1.39
CA ALA A 306 25.06 -15.82 0.07
C ALA A 306 24.28 -14.49 0.12
N LEU A 307 23.30 -14.37 1.01
CA LEU A 307 22.54 -13.14 1.25
C LEU A 307 23.41 -12.03 1.86
N ARG A 308 24.33 -12.40 2.77
CA ARG A 308 25.22 -11.47 3.46
C ARG A 308 26.44 -11.01 2.65
N CYS A 309 26.83 -11.74 1.61
CA CYS A 309 28.07 -11.46 0.87
C CYS A 309 27.98 -10.31 -0.16
N GLY A 310 26.81 -9.67 -0.30
CA GLY A 310 26.61 -8.51 -1.18
C GLY A 310 26.59 -8.82 -2.68
N ARG A 311 26.65 -10.10 -3.09
CA ARG A 311 26.52 -10.50 -4.51
C ARG A 311 25.04 -10.54 -4.91
N GLN A 312 24.74 -10.15 -6.14
CA GLN A 312 23.38 -10.26 -6.65
C GLN A 312 23.04 -11.75 -6.89
N LEU A 313 22.05 -12.26 -6.17
CA LEU A 313 21.52 -13.59 -6.39
C LEU A 313 20.53 -13.59 -7.55
N ARG A 314 20.49 -14.71 -8.27
CA ARG A 314 19.47 -15.00 -9.28
C ARG A 314 18.45 -15.94 -8.65
N VAL A 315 17.28 -15.43 -8.32
CA VAL A 315 16.24 -16.17 -7.61
C VAL A 315 15.22 -16.65 -8.62
N LYS A 316 15.10 -17.97 -8.77
CA LYS A 316 14.22 -18.62 -9.75
C LYS A 316 12.92 -19.08 -9.10
N PHE A 317 11.80 -18.78 -9.75
CA PHE A 317 10.51 -19.39 -9.45
C PHE A 317 9.84 -19.90 -10.73
N GLY A 318 9.48 -21.19 -10.75
CA GLY A 318 8.80 -21.82 -11.88
C GLY A 318 7.28 -21.76 -11.73
N ILE A 319 6.58 -21.44 -12.82
CA ILE A 319 5.13 -21.35 -12.85
C ILE A 319 4.61 -22.09 -14.08
N ASP A 320 3.72 -23.05 -13.87
CA ASP A 320 2.90 -23.64 -14.93
C ASP A 320 1.53 -22.93 -14.95
N PRO A 321 1.24 -22.10 -15.98
CA PRO A 321 0.01 -21.30 -16.05
C PRO A 321 -1.17 -22.16 -16.52
N THR A 322 -1.63 -23.03 -15.63
CA THR A 322 -2.75 -23.96 -15.88
C THR A 322 -4.11 -23.26 -15.99
N SER A 323 -4.20 -22.02 -15.52
CA SER A 323 -5.37 -21.14 -15.57
C SER A 323 -4.91 -19.70 -15.78
N SER A 324 -5.80 -18.81 -16.22
CA SER A 324 -5.52 -17.38 -16.39
C SER A 324 -5.42 -16.58 -15.08
N LYS A 325 -5.86 -17.17 -13.95
CA LYS A 325 -5.85 -16.52 -12.64
C LYS A 325 -4.80 -17.11 -11.70
N VAL A 326 -4.07 -16.23 -11.01
CA VAL A 326 -3.21 -16.53 -9.87
C VAL A 326 -4.11 -16.67 -8.65
N HIS A 327 -4.16 -17.85 -8.05
CA HIS A 327 -4.86 -18.03 -6.77
C HIS A 327 -3.92 -17.73 -5.59
N LEU A 328 -4.50 -17.51 -4.40
CA LEU A 328 -3.74 -17.16 -3.18
C LEU A 328 -2.58 -18.11 -2.87
N GLY A 329 -2.74 -19.42 -3.11
CA GLY A 329 -1.65 -20.39 -2.94
C GLY A 329 -0.39 -20.08 -3.76
N ARG A 330 -0.52 -19.52 -4.97
CA ARG A 330 0.62 -19.10 -5.80
C ARG A 330 1.16 -17.72 -5.41
N ALA A 331 0.39 -16.90 -4.71
CA ALA A 331 0.85 -15.61 -4.20
C ALA A 331 1.90 -15.75 -3.09
N VAL A 332 1.86 -16.83 -2.29
CA VAL A 332 2.83 -17.09 -1.20
C VAL A 332 4.28 -17.10 -1.70
N PRO A 333 4.66 -17.96 -2.68
CA PRO A 333 6.03 -17.94 -3.21
C PRO A 333 6.37 -16.63 -3.93
N ILE A 334 5.42 -15.98 -4.63
CA ILE A 334 5.67 -14.68 -5.28
C ILE A 334 5.99 -13.58 -4.24
N ARG A 335 5.30 -13.55 -3.09
CA ARG A 335 5.62 -12.65 -1.98
C ARG A 335 7.00 -12.92 -1.39
N LYS A 336 7.44 -14.18 -1.37
CA LYS A 336 8.81 -14.54 -0.99
C LYS A 336 9.81 -13.99 -1.99
N MET A 337 9.56 -14.09 -3.30
CA MET A 337 10.40 -13.47 -4.33
C MET A 337 10.53 -11.95 -4.14
N ARG A 338 9.45 -11.26 -3.76
CA ARG A 338 9.50 -9.82 -3.45
C ARG A 338 10.49 -9.50 -2.32
N GLN A 339 10.61 -10.34 -1.30
CA GLN A 339 11.59 -10.13 -0.23
C GLN A 339 13.03 -10.14 -0.77
N PHE A 340 13.34 -11.07 -1.68
CA PHE A 340 14.63 -11.08 -2.39
C PHE A 340 14.81 -9.85 -3.29
N GLN A 341 13.74 -9.42 -3.97
CA GLN A 341 13.75 -8.22 -4.82
C GLN A 341 14.07 -6.95 -4.03
N ARG A 342 13.54 -6.82 -2.81
CA ARG A 342 13.83 -5.69 -1.89
C ARG A 342 15.29 -5.66 -1.45
N LEU A 343 15.99 -6.79 -1.44
CA LEU A 343 17.43 -6.87 -1.21
C LEU A 343 18.27 -6.57 -2.48
N GLY A 344 17.62 -6.22 -3.60
CA GLY A 344 18.29 -5.94 -4.87
C GLY A 344 18.66 -7.18 -5.68
N HIS A 345 18.15 -8.37 -5.33
CA HIS A 345 18.40 -9.59 -6.08
C HIS A 345 17.55 -9.67 -7.36
N GLN A 346 18.07 -10.39 -8.37
CA GLN A 346 17.41 -10.57 -9.66
C GLN A 346 16.35 -11.66 -9.56
N ILE A 347 15.10 -11.29 -9.80
CA ILE A 347 13.97 -12.23 -9.84
C ILE A 347 13.84 -12.79 -11.26
N ILE A 348 13.72 -14.12 -11.35
CA ILE A 348 13.56 -14.85 -12.60
C ILE A 348 12.32 -15.72 -12.49
N ILE A 349 11.31 -15.42 -13.29
CA ILE A 349 10.10 -16.21 -13.41
C ILE A 349 10.24 -17.11 -14.64
N ILE A 350 10.24 -18.42 -14.40
CA ILE A 350 10.28 -19.42 -15.47
C ILE A 350 8.87 -19.88 -15.78
N ILE A 351 8.41 -19.54 -16.98
CA ILE A 351 7.11 -19.92 -17.51
C ILE A 351 7.21 -21.32 -18.09
N GLY A 352 6.40 -22.22 -17.55
CA GLY A 352 6.34 -23.63 -17.91
C GLY A 352 5.51 -23.91 -19.14
N ASP A 353 5.89 -23.37 -20.29
CA ASP A 353 5.16 -23.57 -21.55
C ASP A 353 5.45 -24.89 -22.24
N PHE A 354 6.61 -25.51 -21.99
CA PHE A 354 6.91 -26.87 -22.38
C PHE A 354 6.40 -27.88 -21.33
N THR A 355 6.67 -27.62 -20.05
CA THR A 355 6.27 -28.51 -18.94
C THR A 355 4.76 -28.58 -18.77
N GLY A 356 4.04 -27.47 -19.00
CA GLY A 356 2.59 -27.44 -19.00
C GLY A 356 1.94 -28.29 -20.10
N MET A 357 2.66 -28.61 -21.18
CA MET A 357 2.18 -29.53 -22.22
C MET A 357 2.28 -31.00 -21.78
N LEU A 358 3.26 -31.33 -20.94
CA LEU A 358 3.48 -32.69 -20.44
C LEU A 358 2.57 -33.03 -19.25
N GLY A 359 2.28 -32.03 -18.40
CA GLY A 359 1.49 -32.16 -17.17
C GLY A 359 2.33 -32.64 -15.97
N ASP A 360 2.19 -31.95 -14.83
CA ASP A 360 2.89 -32.31 -13.59
C ASP A 360 2.14 -33.43 -12.82
N ALA A 361 2.87 -34.46 -12.40
CA ALA A 361 2.38 -35.60 -11.62
C ALA A 361 2.45 -35.37 -10.09
N SER A 362 2.73 -34.13 -9.67
CA SER A 362 3.05 -33.78 -8.27
C SER A 362 1.89 -33.86 -7.27
N ASP A 363 0.61 -33.73 -7.67
CA ASP A 363 -0.44 -33.41 -6.67
C ASP A 363 -1.85 -33.99 -6.88
N LYS A 364 -2.16 -34.77 -7.95
CA LYS A 364 -3.56 -35.19 -8.20
C LYS A 364 -3.72 -36.61 -8.74
N ASP A 365 -4.73 -37.31 -8.20
CA ASP A 365 -5.16 -38.69 -8.52
C ASP A 365 -5.69 -38.90 -9.96
N ALA A 366 -5.77 -37.86 -10.78
CA ALA A 366 -6.26 -37.93 -12.16
C ALA A 366 -5.27 -37.28 -13.14
N MET A 367 -5.13 -37.86 -14.34
CA MET A 367 -4.36 -37.25 -15.43
C MET A 367 -4.87 -35.83 -15.69
N ARG A 368 -3.99 -34.83 -15.55
CA ARG A 368 -4.32 -33.42 -15.83
C ARG A 368 -4.58 -33.23 -17.32
N THR A 369 -5.45 -32.27 -17.65
CA THR A 369 -5.69 -31.80 -19.01
C THR A 369 -4.40 -31.17 -19.57
N MET A 370 -3.90 -31.69 -20.70
CA MET A 370 -2.75 -31.10 -21.40
C MET A 370 -3.15 -29.75 -22.01
N LEU A 371 -2.27 -28.75 -21.91
CA LEU A 371 -2.50 -27.42 -22.46
C LEU A 371 -1.73 -27.23 -23.77
N THR A 372 -2.32 -26.50 -24.71
CA THR A 372 -1.59 -26.05 -25.90
C THR A 372 -0.72 -24.84 -25.57
N ARG A 373 0.33 -24.59 -26.35
CA ARG A 373 1.19 -23.40 -26.19
C ARG A 373 0.40 -22.10 -26.30
N GLU A 374 -0.63 -22.08 -27.15
CA GLU A 374 -1.52 -20.94 -27.33
C GLU A 374 -2.33 -20.66 -26.06
N GLN A 375 -2.86 -21.70 -25.42
CA GLN A 375 -3.56 -21.58 -24.14
C GLN A 375 -2.62 -21.11 -23.03
N VAL A 376 -1.39 -21.63 -22.98
CA VAL A 376 -0.37 -21.17 -22.01
C VAL A 376 -0.05 -19.70 -22.23
N ARG A 377 0.16 -19.25 -23.47
CA ARG A 377 0.42 -17.83 -23.79
C ARG A 377 -0.77 -16.94 -23.40
N ALA A 378 -2.00 -17.36 -23.71
CA ALA A 378 -3.21 -16.60 -23.37
C ALA A 378 -3.39 -16.48 -21.84
N ASN A 379 -3.18 -17.57 -21.11
CA ASN A 379 -3.21 -17.57 -19.64
C ASN A 379 -2.10 -16.69 -19.04
N MET A 380 -0.95 -16.59 -19.72
CA MET A 380 0.21 -15.87 -19.21
C MET A 380 0.03 -14.34 -19.23
N ALA A 381 -0.71 -13.79 -20.19
CA ALA A 381 -0.91 -12.33 -20.29
C ALA A 381 -1.49 -11.75 -18.99
N THR A 382 -2.59 -12.33 -18.51
CA THR A 382 -3.21 -11.95 -17.23
C THR A 382 -2.36 -12.36 -16.02
N TYR A 383 -1.56 -13.42 -16.15
CA TYR A 383 -0.67 -13.88 -15.09
C TYR A 383 0.47 -12.91 -14.80
N ILE A 384 1.06 -12.33 -15.86
CA ILE A 384 2.13 -11.33 -15.72
C ILE A 384 1.60 -10.09 -15.02
N GLU A 385 0.42 -9.58 -15.40
CA GLU A 385 -0.24 -8.46 -14.73
C GLU A 385 -0.46 -8.74 -13.24
N GLN A 386 -0.95 -9.93 -12.89
CA GLN A 386 -1.15 -10.35 -11.50
C GLN A 386 0.15 -10.58 -10.71
N ILE A 387 1.23 -10.99 -11.36
CA ILE A 387 2.55 -11.12 -10.71
C ILE A 387 3.15 -9.74 -10.47
N ASN A 388 3.00 -8.82 -11.43
CA ASN A 388 3.51 -7.45 -11.38
C ASN A 388 2.76 -6.57 -10.36
N SER A 389 1.58 -6.97 -9.89
CA SER A 389 0.94 -6.30 -8.75
C SER A 389 1.55 -6.70 -7.40
N ILE A 390 2.28 -7.81 -7.35
CA ILE A 390 2.95 -8.31 -6.14
C ILE A 390 4.43 -7.93 -6.12
N LEU A 391 5.13 -8.10 -7.25
CA LEU A 391 6.53 -7.73 -7.44
C LEU A 391 6.64 -6.23 -7.77
N ASP A 392 7.68 -5.56 -7.27
CA ASP A 392 7.89 -4.14 -7.58
C ASP A 392 8.27 -3.98 -9.07
N ALA A 393 8.04 -2.80 -9.66
CA ALA A 393 8.28 -2.48 -11.08
C ALA A 393 9.76 -2.52 -11.53
N GLY A 394 10.66 -3.09 -10.72
CA GLY A 394 12.05 -3.35 -11.08
C GLY A 394 12.19 -4.50 -12.10
N PRO A 395 13.41 -4.82 -12.56
CA PRO A 395 13.61 -5.80 -13.63
C PRO A 395 13.28 -7.21 -13.13
N VAL A 396 12.10 -7.71 -13.47
CA VAL A 396 11.76 -9.13 -13.38
C VAL A 396 12.11 -9.78 -14.72
N GLU A 397 12.95 -10.82 -14.70
CA GLU A 397 13.31 -11.58 -15.90
C GLU A 397 12.27 -12.68 -16.12
N TYR A 398 11.49 -12.60 -17.19
CA TYR A 398 10.58 -13.67 -17.61
C TYR A 398 11.25 -14.54 -18.66
N ARG A 399 11.31 -15.86 -18.42
CA ARG A 399 11.92 -16.84 -19.32
C ARG A 399 10.97 -17.99 -19.59
N HIS A 400 10.92 -18.47 -20.82
CA HIS A 400 10.13 -19.64 -21.20
C HIS A 400 11.00 -20.89 -21.14
N ASN A 401 10.54 -21.95 -20.49
CA ASN A 401 11.35 -23.17 -20.43
C ASN A 401 11.45 -23.91 -21.76
N SER A 402 10.54 -23.66 -22.70
CA SER A 402 10.68 -24.08 -24.10
C SER A 402 11.97 -23.57 -24.77
N GLU A 403 12.53 -22.43 -24.34
CA GLU A 403 13.78 -21.86 -24.90
C GLU A 403 14.94 -22.85 -24.86
N TRP A 404 15.01 -23.69 -23.82
CA TRP A 404 16.03 -24.73 -23.69
C TRP A 404 15.47 -26.14 -23.79
N LEU A 405 14.21 -26.39 -23.45
CA LEU A 405 13.64 -27.75 -23.51
C LEU A 405 13.27 -28.19 -24.94
N ASP A 406 12.88 -27.27 -25.83
CA ASP A 406 12.56 -27.62 -27.23
C ASP A 406 13.78 -28.08 -28.03
N SER A 407 14.97 -27.62 -27.63
CA SER A 407 16.23 -27.90 -28.32
C SER A 407 16.96 -29.13 -27.78
N LEU A 408 16.46 -29.76 -26.70
CA LEU A 408 17.08 -30.96 -26.13
C LEU A 408 17.01 -32.13 -27.10
N ARG A 409 18.19 -32.66 -27.43
CA ARG A 409 18.33 -33.85 -28.27
C ARG A 409 18.20 -35.12 -27.43
N PHE A 410 17.83 -36.22 -28.07
CA PHE A 410 17.58 -37.49 -27.37
C PHE A 410 18.78 -37.99 -26.55
N ASN A 411 20.01 -37.80 -27.04
CA ASN A 411 21.22 -38.14 -26.28
C ASN A 411 21.41 -37.27 -25.02
N GLU A 412 20.98 -36.01 -25.05
CA GLU A 412 21.02 -35.12 -23.88
C GLU A 412 19.97 -35.52 -22.85
N ILE A 413 18.79 -35.95 -23.30
CA ILE A 413 17.75 -36.52 -22.44
C ILE A 413 18.24 -37.78 -21.73
N ILE A 414 18.88 -38.72 -22.45
CA ILE A 414 19.46 -39.93 -21.86
C ILE A 414 20.52 -39.59 -20.81
N ASN A 415 21.39 -38.61 -21.09
CA ASN A 415 22.43 -38.18 -20.15
C ASN A 415 21.84 -37.55 -18.87
N LEU A 416 20.74 -36.81 -18.98
CA LEU A 416 20.03 -36.28 -17.82
C LEU A 416 19.35 -37.41 -17.02
N ALA A 417 18.70 -38.35 -17.71
CA ALA A 417 18.03 -39.48 -17.09
C ALA A 417 19.01 -40.39 -16.32
N SER A 418 20.25 -40.53 -16.79
CA SER A 418 21.27 -41.36 -16.13
C SER A 418 21.78 -40.80 -14.80
N GLN A 419 21.47 -39.54 -14.47
CA GLN A 419 21.81 -38.95 -13.17
C GLN A 419 20.89 -39.43 -12.04
N PHE A 420 19.81 -40.14 -12.37
CA PHE A 420 18.80 -40.60 -11.42
C PHE A 420 18.63 -42.12 -11.52
N THR A 421 18.45 -42.77 -10.37
CA THR A 421 18.07 -44.18 -10.35
C THR A 421 16.55 -44.35 -10.33
N VAL A 422 16.06 -45.45 -10.91
CA VAL A 422 14.64 -45.82 -10.83
C VAL A 422 14.17 -45.90 -9.38
N ALA A 423 15.00 -46.45 -8.48
CA ALA A 423 14.69 -46.57 -7.06
C ALA A 423 14.44 -45.19 -6.40
N GLN A 424 15.26 -44.17 -6.70
CA GLN A 424 15.06 -42.81 -6.19
C GLN A 424 13.78 -42.18 -6.72
N MET A 425 13.40 -42.45 -7.96
CA MET A 425 12.13 -41.96 -8.51
C MET A 425 10.92 -42.58 -7.79
N LEU A 426 10.99 -43.89 -7.52
CA LEU A 426 9.94 -44.63 -6.81
C LEU A 426 9.83 -44.28 -5.31
N GLN A 427 10.85 -43.66 -4.72
CA GLN A 427 10.79 -43.19 -3.32
C GLN A 427 9.92 -41.95 -3.14
N ARG A 428 9.58 -41.22 -4.22
CA ARG A 428 8.66 -40.09 -4.12
C ARG A 428 7.25 -40.63 -3.92
N GLU A 429 6.57 -40.14 -2.89
CA GLU A 429 5.29 -40.65 -2.39
C GLU A 429 4.27 -40.91 -3.51
N ASN A 430 4.11 -39.96 -4.42
CA ASN A 430 3.16 -40.00 -5.53
C ASN A 430 3.45 -41.14 -6.52
N PHE A 431 4.72 -41.40 -6.82
CA PHE A 431 5.13 -42.48 -7.72
C PHE A 431 5.07 -43.83 -6.99
N ALA A 432 5.38 -43.87 -5.69
CA ALA A 432 5.25 -45.05 -4.86
C ALA A 432 3.79 -45.54 -4.79
N GLU A 433 2.85 -44.60 -4.65
CA GLU A 433 1.41 -44.88 -4.61
C GLU A 433 0.88 -45.35 -5.97
N ARG A 434 1.18 -44.63 -7.07
CA ARG A 434 0.78 -45.06 -8.42
C ARG A 434 1.36 -46.42 -8.80
N TRP A 435 2.63 -46.67 -8.45
CA TRP A 435 3.26 -47.97 -8.65
C TRP A 435 2.57 -49.08 -7.88
N ARG A 436 2.20 -48.83 -6.61
CA ARG A 436 1.45 -49.79 -5.77
C ARG A 436 0.05 -50.07 -6.32
N ASP A 437 -0.58 -49.05 -6.89
CA ASP A 437 -1.89 -49.12 -7.52
C ASP A 437 -1.87 -49.67 -8.96
N GLU A 438 -0.70 -50.07 -9.48
CA GLU A 438 -0.48 -50.48 -10.88
C GLU A 438 -0.99 -49.45 -11.91
N LYS A 439 -0.96 -48.16 -11.54
CA LYS A 439 -1.32 -47.05 -12.41
C LYS A 439 -0.05 -46.49 -13.06
N PRO A 440 -0.06 -46.28 -14.39
CA PRO A 440 1.03 -45.58 -15.08
C PRO A 440 1.16 -44.16 -14.53
#